data_AF-A0A1Y2XAS4-F1
#
_entry.id   AF-A0A1Y2XAS4-F1
#
_cell.length_a   1.000
_cell.length_b   1.000
_cell.length_c   1.000
_cell.angle_alpha   90.00
_cell.angle_beta   90.00
_cell.angle_gamma   90.00
#
_symmetry.space_group_name_H-M   'P 1'
#
loop_
_entity.id
_entity.type
_entity.pdbx_description
1 polymer ?
#
loop_
_entity_poly.entity_id
_entity_poly.type
_entity_poly.pdbx_seq_one_letter_code
_entity_poly.pdbx_strand_id
1 'polypeptide(L)'
;MADVTEAAPQSGGETEQKPVQVKWYRSVFYNATILGLCSFAAPGLWGAMNSLGAGGSQSPYLVNTGNALTFCLMIISCWLTSSIVKYIGITGALFVGTIGYAPYSAGLYLNNRYGVEWLVIVGAAFCGISAGIFWAAETAIAIAYPEPRNRGRMVAYWLTWTRIGQILGGAINLGLNADRNQAGKVSYTVYIVFIALQSSGTLVALLLNRPSKVQRRDGTPVQLIIYDNPWQEIKTTTKTFLTKKFLLIVLWIGQGVYSEAVFFTYNALWFSVRARALGSFLSGIVAVICGNLLGLWLDQHQISLRTRSRRAFAVIMTLQGAWWLWLTINVTEYRRTQPIFDWTDPGFGRAFGVFVLLVSGFQLNYNFSYFIIGQISSSPQETIRLAALLRGTESAWQAVSYGLNAVPVIAAVGGPYINFGLWGASLLPAWLVIKDFGADGDKSDLESHAEIQGEDLRKDESSN
;
A
#
# COMPACT_ATOMS: atom_id res chain seq x y z
N MET A 1 0.61 -51.62 39.96
CA MET A 1 1.18 -52.18 38.71
C MET A 1 0.04 -52.37 37.74
N ALA A 2 -0.13 -51.43 36.82
CA ALA A 2 -1.03 -51.52 35.67
C ALA A 2 -0.29 -50.83 34.52
N ASP A 3 -0.13 -51.57 33.43
CA ASP A 3 0.73 -51.28 32.29
C ASP A 3 0.40 -49.95 31.59
N VAL A 4 1.47 -49.21 31.28
CA VAL A 4 1.47 -48.07 30.36
C VAL A 4 1.75 -48.63 28.97
N THR A 5 0.76 -48.61 28.08
CA THR A 5 0.96 -48.92 26.67
C THR A 5 1.38 -47.65 25.93
N GLU A 6 2.64 -47.62 25.52
CA GLU A 6 3.28 -46.56 24.75
C GLU A 6 2.83 -46.67 23.27
N ALA A 7 2.05 -45.71 22.78
CA ALA A 7 1.68 -45.63 21.37
C ALA A 7 2.76 -44.87 20.59
N ALA A 8 3.40 -45.55 19.64
CA ALA A 8 4.45 -45.00 18.78
C ALA A 8 3.96 -43.84 17.90
N PRO A 9 4.83 -42.87 17.53
CA PRO A 9 4.48 -41.80 16.62
C PRO A 9 4.25 -42.35 15.21
N GLN A 10 3.05 -42.16 14.67
CA GLN A 10 2.76 -42.46 13.26
C GLN A 10 3.63 -41.56 12.37
N SER A 11 4.49 -42.18 11.57
CA SER A 11 5.23 -41.55 10.49
C SER A 11 4.24 -40.91 9.50
N GLY A 12 4.21 -39.58 9.47
CA GLY A 12 3.40 -38.79 8.54
C GLY A 12 3.89 -38.97 7.11
N GLY A 13 3.29 -39.90 6.37
CA GLY A 13 3.33 -39.90 4.92
C GLY A 13 2.50 -38.73 4.40
N GLU A 14 3.09 -37.83 3.62
CA GLU A 14 2.38 -36.83 2.84
C GLU A 14 1.39 -37.54 1.92
N THR A 15 0.13 -37.60 2.35
CA THR A 15 -0.95 -38.08 1.50
C THR A 15 -1.27 -36.94 0.56
N GLU A 16 -0.94 -37.08 -0.72
CA GLU A 16 -1.40 -36.20 -1.79
C GLU A 16 -2.95 -36.21 -1.79
N GLN A 17 -3.55 -35.25 -1.09
CA GLN A 17 -5.00 -35.15 -0.97
C GLN A 17 -5.57 -34.79 -2.34
N LYS A 18 -6.40 -35.69 -2.90
CA LYS A 18 -7.07 -35.48 -4.18
C LYS A 18 -7.84 -34.14 -4.17
N PRO A 19 -7.73 -33.32 -5.22
CA PRO A 19 -8.38 -32.02 -5.26
C PRO A 19 -9.89 -32.15 -5.09
N VAL A 20 -10.44 -31.48 -4.09
CA VAL A 20 -11.87 -31.53 -3.77
C VAL A 20 -12.64 -30.62 -4.73
N GLN A 21 -13.79 -31.06 -5.23
CA GLN A 21 -14.65 -30.24 -6.09
C GLN A 21 -15.22 -29.06 -5.28
N VAL A 22 -14.71 -27.86 -5.53
CA VAL A 22 -15.13 -26.63 -4.85
C VAL A 22 -16.28 -25.94 -5.59
N LYS A 23 -17.27 -25.43 -4.84
CA LYS A 23 -18.31 -24.58 -5.42
C LYS A 23 -17.70 -23.22 -5.79
N TRP A 24 -17.94 -22.73 -7.01
CA TRP A 24 -17.34 -21.48 -7.50
C TRP A 24 -17.54 -20.30 -6.52
N TYR A 25 -18.77 -20.07 -6.06
CA TYR A 25 -19.13 -18.98 -5.14
C TYR A 25 -18.59 -19.16 -3.71
N ARG A 26 -17.94 -20.29 -3.38
CA ARG A 26 -17.26 -20.56 -2.11
C ARG A 26 -15.75 -20.71 -2.28
N SER A 27 -15.26 -20.63 -3.51
CA SER A 27 -13.85 -20.80 -3.83
C SER A 27 -13.00 -19.66 -3.28
N VAL A 28 -11.71 -19.93 -3.07
CA VAL A 28 -10.71 -18.90 -2.74
C VAL A 28 -10.70 -17.78 -3.78
N PHE A 29 -10.76 -18.12 -5.07
CA PHE A 29 -10.73 -17.14 -6.16
C PHE A 29 -11.92 -16.18 -6.14
N TYR A 30 -13.13 -16.68 -5.86
CA TYR A 30 -14.30 -15.84 -5.69
C TYR A 30 -14.10 -14.85 -4.55
N ASN A 31 -13.67 -15.33 -3.37
CA ASN A 31 -13.46 -14.46 -2.22
C ASN A 31 -12.32 -13.46 -2.44
N ALA A 32 -11.25 -13.85 -3.14
CA ALA A 32 -10.18 -12.94 -3.54
C ALA A 32 -10.67 -11.86 -4.52
N THR A 33 -11.61 -12.19 -5.40
CA THR A 33 -12.24 -11.23 -6.31
C THR A 33 -13.14 -10.25 -5.56
N ILE A 34 -13.96 -10.74 -4.61
CA ILE A 34 -14.78 -9.87 -3.76
C ILE A 34 -13.89 -8.92 -2.93
N LEU A 35 -12.82 -9.44 -2.33
CA LEU A 35 -11.84 -8.63 -1.62
C LEU A 35 -11.21 -7.59 -2.55
N GLY A 36 -10.78 -7.99 -3.75
CA GLY A 36 -10.27 -7.10 -4.79
C GLY A 36 -11.24 -5.99 -5.18
N LEU A 37 -12.51 -6.29 -5.40
CA LEU A 37 -13.54 -5.30 -5.72
C LEU A 37 -13.74 -4.30 -4.56
N CYS A 38 -13.68 -4.76 -3.31
CA CYS A 38 -13.69 -3.86 -2.15
C CYS A 38 -12.43 -2.97 -2.13
N SER A 39 -11.25 -3.52 -2.40
CA SER A 39 -9.99 -2.75 -2.45
C SER A 39 -9.95 -1.76 -3.62
N PHE A 40 -10.56 -2.11 -4.75
CA PHE A 40 -10.80 -1.21 -5.87
C PHE A 40 -11.68 -0.03 -5.43
N ALA A 41 -12.83 -0.31 -4.84
CA ALA A 41 -13.83 0.70 -4.50
C ALA A 41 -13.39 1.61 -3.35
N ALA A 42 -12.71 1.08 -2.35
CA ALA A 42 -12.30 1.82 -1.16
C ALA A 42 -10.88 2.42 -1.31
N PRO A 43 -9.78 1.74 -0.95
CA PRO A 43 -8.44 2.34 -1.01
C PRO A 43 -7.98 2.69 -2.43
N GLY A 44 -8.42 1.97 -3.47
CA GLY A 44 -8.10 2.26 -4.86
C GLY A 44 -8.62 3.63 -5.32
N LEU A 45 -9.92 3.88 -5.17
CA LEU A 45 -10.53 5.18 -5.50
C LEU A 45 -10.09 6.30 -4.55
N TRP A 46 -9.82 6.00 -3.28
CA TRP A 46 -9.22 6.97 -2.36
C TRP A 46 -7.82 7.40 -2.83
N GLY A 47 -7.00 6.45 -3.27
CA GLY A 47 -5.70 6.74 -3.86
C GLY A 47 -5.83 7.58 -5.14
N ALA A 48 -6.81 7.27 -6.00
CA ALA A 48 -7.10 8.06 -7.18
C ALA A 48 -7.44 9.51 -6.82
N MET A 49 -8.29 9.75 -5.82
CA MET A 49 -8.62 11.10 -5.36
C MET A 49 -7.40 11.88 -4.90
N ASN A 50 -6.53 11.26 -4.09
CA ASN A 50 -5.34 11.93 -3.60
C ASN A 50 -4.35 12.26 -4.73
N SER A 51 -4.30 11.40 -5.75
CA SER A 51 -3.45 11.64 -6.92
C SER A 51 -3.80 12.87 -7.75
N LEU A 52 -5.02 13.41 -7.59
CA LEU A 52 -5.45 14.67 -8.17
C LEU A 52 -4.73 15.90 -7.60
N GLY A 53 -4.00 15.70 -6.49
CA GLY A 53 -3.49 16.77 -5.65
C GLY A 53 -4.62 17.40 -4.85
N ALA A 54 -4.48 17.42 -3.52
CA ALA A 54 -5.49 17.99 -2.63
C ALA A 54 -6.90 17.40 -2.79
N GLY A 55 -7.04 16.12 -3.15
CA GLY A 55 -8.35 15.54 -3.43
C GLY A 55 -9.08 16.19 -4.60
N GLY A 56 -8.39 16.93 -5.47
CA GLY A 56 -8.98 17.74 -6.55
C GLY A 56 -9.50 19.11 -6.12
N SER A 57 -9.27 19.50 -4.86
CA SER A 57 -9.57 20.84 -4.36
C SER A 57 -8.62 21.90 -4.96
N GLN A 58 -9.00 23.16 -4.82
CA GLN A 58 -8.18 24.31 -5.19
C GLN A 58 -7.05 24.53 -4.17
N SER A 59 -7.28 24.22 -2.89
CA SER A 59 -6.30 24.41 -1.81
C SER A 59 -5.99 23.09 -1.12
N PRO A 60 -4.69 22.74 -0.91
CA PRO A 60 -4.29 21.46 -0.32
C PRO A 60 -4.50 21.37 1.19
N TYR A 61 -4.65 22.48 1.91
CA TYR A 61 -4.49 22.49 3.37
C TYR A 61 -5.59 21.74 4.11
N LEU A 62 -6.85 21.94 3.72
CA LEU A 62 -7.99 21.25 4.34
C LEU A 62 -7.91 19.74 4.09
N VAL A 63 -7.57 19.34 2.86
CA VAL A 63 -7.47 17.93 2.48
C VAL A 63 -6.26 17.26 3.14
N ASN A 64 -5.12 17.94 3.21
CA ASN A 64 -3.94 17.47 3.92
C ASN A 64 -4.22 17.34 5.43
N THR A 65 -4.96 18.27 6.04
CA THR A 65 -5.43 18.15 7.43
C THR A 65 -6.31 16.90 7.61
N GLY A 66 -7.27 16.69 6.70
CA GLY A 66 -8.12 15.50 6.70
C GLY A 66 -7.33 14.20 6.55
N ASN A 67 -6.36 14.15 5.63
CA ASN A 67 -5.52 12.98 5.44
C ASN A 67 -4.64 12.70 6.65
N ALA A 68 -4.06 13.73 7.27
CA ALA A 68 -3.31 13.58 8.51
C ALA A 68 -4.16 12.93 9.62
N LEU A 69 -5.40 13.41 9.78
CA LEU A 69 -6.38 12.82 10.70
C LEU A 69 -6.72 11.37 10.32
N THR A 70 -6.91 11.10 9.03
CA THR A 70 -7.19 9.75 8.49
C THR A 70 -6.10 8.77 8.93
N PHE A 71 -4.82 9.12 8.70
CA PHE A 71 -3.69 8.25 9.06
C PHE A 71 -3.51 8.11 10.57
N CYS A 72 -3.72 9.17 11.36
CA CYS A 72 -3.71 9.08 12.82
C CYS A 72 -4.76 8.09 13.34
N LEU A 73 -5.99 8.18 12.85
CA LEU A 73 -7.08 7.29 13.24
C LEU A 73 -6.91 5.88 12.67
N MET A 74 -6.26 5.74 11.52
CA MET A 74 -5.91 4.43 10.94
C MET A 74 -4.99 3.65 11.87
N ILE A 75 -3.98 4.30 12.48
CA ILE A 75 -3.08 3.65 13.45
C ILE A 75 -3.88 3.10 14.64
N ILE A 76 -4.77 3.92 15.20
CA ILE A 76 -5.59 3.55 16.36
C ILE A 76 -6.58 2.42 15.99
N SER A 77 -7.26 2.53 14.86
CA SER A 77 -8.26 1.54 14.43
C SER A 77 -7.65 0.21 14.01
N CYS A 78 -6.47 0.19 13.37
CA CYS A 78 -5.69 -1.02 13.16
C CYS A 78 -5.45 -1.75 14.50
N TRP A 79 -5.11 -1.00 15.55
CA TRP A 79 -4.87 -1.56 16.89
C TRP A 79 -6.12 -2.17 17.52
N LEU A 80 -7.29 -1.59 17.24
CA LEU A 80 -8.58 -2.09 17.74
C LEU A 80 -9.18 -3.20 16.87
N THR A 81 -8.60 -3.52 15.72
CA THR A 81 -9.22 -4.42 14.74
C THR A 81 -9.34 -5.86 15.26
N SER A 82 -8.35 -6.37 16.01
CA SER A 82 -8.43 -7.72 16.60
C SER A 82 -9.65 -7.87 17.51
N SER A 83 -9.97 -6.83 18.29
CA SER A 83 -11.18 -6.77 19.12
C SER A 83 -12.44 -6.74 18.27
N ILE A 84 -12.46 -5.92 17.21
CA ILE A 84 -13.61 -5.81 16.30
C ILE A 84 -13.89 -7.16 15.62
N VAL A 85 -12.87 -7.79 15.03
CA VAL A 85 -12.99 -9.10 14.35
C VAL A 85 -13.50 -10.17 15.31
N LYS A 86 -13.12 -10.14 16.59
CA LYS A 86 -13.62 -11.06 17.62
C LYS A 86 -15.15 -10.95 17.80
N TYR A 87 -15.72 -9.75 17.77
CA TYR A 87 -17.15 -9.54 18.02
C TYR A 87 -18.02 -9.60 16.75
N ILE A 88 -17.61 -8.94 15.67
CA ILE A 88 -18.44 -8.84 14.43
C ILE A 88 -18.01 -9.81 13.33
N GLY A 89 -16.92 -10.54 13.54
CA GLY A 89 -16.34 -11.45 12.55
C GLY A 89 -15.60 -10.72 11.41
N ILE A 90 -14.80 -11.47 10.65
CA ILE A 90 -13.97 -10.90 9.57
C ILE A 90 -14.79 -10.29 8.43
N THR A 91 -15.97 -10.85 8.15
CA THR A 91 -16.88 -10.35 7.11
C THR A 91 -17.52 -9.03 7.52
N GLY A 92 -17.94 -8.92 8.79
CA GLY A 92 -18.41 -7.66 9.37
C GLY A 92 -17.30 -6.60 9.42
N ALA A 93 -16.08 -6.99 9.77
CA ALA A 93 -14.92 -6.10 9.76
C ALA A 93 -14.65 -5.54 8.36
N LEU A 94 -14.66 -6.38 7.30
CA LEU A 94 -14.52 -5.89 5.92
C LEU A 94 -15.65 -4.93 5.55
N PHE A 95 -16.90 -5.25 5.90
CA PHE A 95 -18.06 -4.37 5.65
C PHE A 95 -17.87 -3.00 6.30
N VAL A 96 -17.62 -2.95 7.61
CA VAL A 96 -17.36 -1.69 8.34
C VAL A 96 -16.14 -0.95 7.78
N GLY A 97 -15.13 -1.70 7.34
CA GLY A 97 -13.92 -1.16 6.74
C GLY A 97 -14.17 -0.41 5.42
N THR A 98 -15.26 -0.68 4.71
CA THR A 98 -15.58 0.04 3.45
C THR A 98 -16.45 1.29 3.64
N ILE A 99 -17.19 1.39 4.74
CA ILE A 99 -18.23 2.44 4.94
C ILE A 99 -17.63 3.84 4.92
N GLY A 100 -16.50 4.06 5.58
CA GLY A 100 -15.94 5.40 5.84
C GLY A 100 -15.39 6.13 4.61
N TYR A 101 -15.20 5.44 3.48
CA TYR A 101 -14.65 6.03 2.26
C TYR A 101 -15.66 6.95 1.54
N ALA A 102 -16.93 6.55 1.46
CA ALA A 102 -17.97 7.35 0.79
C ALA A 102 -18.27 8.69 1.50
N PRO A 103 -18.38 8.76 2.85
CA PRO A 103 -18.52 10.02 3.58
C PRO A 103 -17.38 11.02 3.31
N TYR A 104 -16.14 10.54 3.18
CA TYR A 104 -15.00 11.41 2.83
C TYR A 104 -15.16 12.04 1.44
N SER A 105 -15.51 11.24 0.43
CA SER A 105 -15.79 11.75 -0.92
C SER A 105 -16.99 12.69 -0.95
N ALA A 106 -18.03 12.43 -0.14
CA ALA A 106 -19.15 13.34 0.04
C ALA A 106 -18.74 14.68 0.67
N GLY A 107 -17.80 14.65 1.63
CA GLY A 107 -17.16 15.84 2.18
C GLY A 107 -16.46 16.67 1.11
N LEU A 108 -15.64 16.02 0.27
CA LEU A 108 -14.96 16.69 -0.85
C LEU A 108 -15.95 17.24 -1.88
N TYR A 109 -17.04 16.53 -2.16
CA TYR A 109 -18.12 17.02 -3.01
C TYR A 109 -18.76 18.30 -2.46
N LEU A 110 -19.19 18.31 -1.19
CA LEU A 110 -19.82 19.50 -0.60
C LEU A 110 -18.83 20.66 -0.48
N ASN A 111 -17.57 20.39 -0.19
CA ASN A 111 -16.52 21.41 -0.21
C ASN A 111 -16.35 22.01 -1.60
N ASN A 112 -16.24 21.14 -2.62
CA ASN A 112 -16.09 21.58 -4.00
C ASN A 112 -17.31 22.37 -4.47
N ARG A 113 -18.54 21.92 -4.22
CA ARG A 113 -19.75 22.54 -4.76
C ARG A 113 -20.23 23.77 -3.97
N TYR A 114 -20.14 23.71 -2.65
CA TYR A 114 -20.78 24.64 -1.72
C TYR A 114 -19.81 25.28 -0.70
N GLY A 115 -18.52 24.92 -0.71
CA GLY A 115 -17.53 25.47 0.23
C GLY A 115 -17.64 24.93 1.66
N VAL A 116 -18.37 23.83 1.89
CA VAL A 116 -18.53 23.23 3.22
C VAL A 116 -17.25 22.51 3.64
N GLU A 117 -16.68 22.85 4.80
CA GLU A 117 -15.40 22.28 5.24
C GLU A 117 -15.53 21.18 6.31
N TRP A 118 -16.50 21.30 7.22
CA TRP A 118 -16.62 20.39 8.37
C TRP A 118 -16.79 18.92 7.96
N LEU A 119 -17.53 18.66 6.88
CA LEU A 119 -17.77 17.30 6.41
C LEU A 119 -16.51 16.66 5.81
N VAL A 120 -15.54 17.44 5.33
CA VAL A 120 -14.24 16.91 4.89
C VAL A 120 -13.51 16.29 6.07
N ILE A 121 -13.48 16.99 7.21
CA ILE A 121 -12.80 16.53 8.44
C ILE A 121 -13.54 15.36 9.07
N VAL A 122 -14.88 15.45 9.20
CA VAL A 122 -15.69 14.35 9.73
C VAL A 122 -15.60 13.12 8.82
N GLY A 123 -15.73 13.31 7.51
CA GLY A 123 -15.58 12.25 6.52
C GLY A 123 -14.19 11.60 6.56
N ALA A 124 -13.12 12.39 6.73
CA ALA A 124 -11.77 11.90 6.92
C ALA A 124 -11.63 11.06 8.21
N ALA A 125 -12.31 11.45 9.29
CA ALA A 125 -12.33 10.67 10.51
C ALA A 125 -12.98 9.29 10.31
N PHE A 126 -14.16 9.25 9.67
CA PHE A 126 -14.80 7.99 9.29
C PHE A 126 -13.91 7.15 8.38
N CYS A 127 -13.29 7.79 7.37
CA CYS A 127 -12.36 7.13 6.46
C CYS A 127 -11.18 6.51 7.20
N GLY A 128 -10.55 7.22 8.15
CA GLY A 128 -9.41 6.72 8.91
C GLY A 128 -9.75 5.50 9.77
N ILE A 129 -10.88 5.56 10.47
CA ILE A 129 -11.37 4.43 11.30
C ILE A 129 -11.69 3.22 10.42
N SER A 130 -12.44 3.43 9.33
CA SER A 130 -12.77 2.37 8.39
C SER A 130 -11.53 1.80 7.70
N ALA A 131 -10.58 2.64 7.29
CA ALA A 131 -9.35 2.21 6.62
C ALA A 131 -8.54 1.26 7.51
N GLY A 132 -8.35 1.56 8.80
CA GLY A 132 -7.56 0.67 9.66
C GLY A 132 -8.21 -0.71 9.84
N ILE A 133 -9.54 -0.73 9.98
CA ILE A 133 -10.31 -1.99 10.02
C ILE A 133 -10.21 -2.73 8.68
N PHE A 134 -10.32 -2.01 7.57
CA PHE A 134 -10.25 -2.57 6.23
C PHE A 134 -8.91 -3.25 5.98
N TRP A 135 -7.79 -2.56 6.18
CA TRP A 135 -6.46 -3.09 5.91
C TRP A 135 -6.12 -4.31 6.77
N ALA A 136 -6.51 -4.29 8.05
CA ALA A 136 -6.32 -5.43 8.93
C ALA A 136 -7.22 -6.62 8.53
N ALA A 137 -8.48 -6.38 8.17
CA ALA A 137 -9.38 -7.42 7.66
C ALA A 137 -8.87 -8.01 6.33
N GLU A 138 -8.46 -7.15 5.41
CA GLU A 138 -7.89 -7.52 4.11
C GLU A 138 -6.65 -8.39 4.27
N THR A 139 -5.70 -7.98 5.13
CA THR A 139 -4.48 -8.76 5.42
C THR A 139 -4.82 -10.14 5.97
N ALA A 140 -5.76 -10.22 6.93
CA ALA A 140 -6.17 -11.49 7.51
C ALA A 140 -6.85 -12.41 6.48
N ILE A 141 -7.72 -11.88 5.61
CA ILE A 141 -8.36 -12.64 4.54
C ILE A 141 -7.31 -13.12 3.52
N ALA A 142 -6.40 -12.24 3.10
CA ALA A 142 -5.37 -12.52 2.11
C ALA A 142 -4.40 -13.64 2.57
N ILE A 143 -4.11 -13.71 3.87
CA ILE A 143 -3.25 -14.75 4.44
C ILE A 143 -4.03 -16.05 4.67
N ALA A 144 -5.25 -15.95 5.22
CA ALA A 144 -5.98 -17.09 5.72
C ALA A 144 -6.82 -17.82 4.66
N TYR A 145 -7.34 -17.15 3.63
CA TYR A 145 -8.25 -17.81 2.70
C TYR A 145 -7.53 -18.72 1.70
N PRO A 146 -6.46 -18.26 1.03
CA PRO A 146 -5.73 -19.08 0.07
C PRO A 146 -5.03 -20.29 0.69
N GLU A 147 -4.84 -21.33 -0.12
CA GLU A 147 -3.93 -22.42 0.23
C GLU A 147 -2.50 -21.88 0.35
N PRO A 148 -1.65 -22.41 1.26
CA PRO A 148 -0.27 -21.95 1.42
C PRO A 148 0.52 -21.88 0.11
N ARG A 149 0.37 -22.90 -0.76
CA ARG A 149 1.02 -22.97 -2.09
C ARG A 149 0.55 -21.89 -3.07
N ASN A 150 -0.69 -21.42 -2.95
CA ASN A 150 -1.29 -20.44 -3.87
C ASN A 150 -1.36 -19.02 -3.31
N ARG A 151 -0.91 -18.80 -2.06
CA ARG A 151 -1.08 -17.53 -1.34
C ARG A 151 -0.50 -16.35 -2.11
N GLY A 152 0.74 -16.46 -2.59
CA GLY A 152 1.39 -15.38 -3.35
C GLY A 152 0.63 -14.99 -4.62
N ARG A 153 0.17 -15.97 -5.40
CA ARG A 153 -0.63 -15.73 -6.62
C ARG A 153 -1.96 -15.06 -6.33
N MET A 154 -2.66 -15.50 -5.29
CA MET A 154 -3.93 -14.89 -4.89
C MET A 154 -3.74 -13.46 -4.38
N VAL A 155 -2.65 -13.22 -3.62
CA VAL A 155 -2.28 -11.89 -3.15
C VAL A 155 -2.01 -10.94 -4.32
N ALA A 156 -1.20 -11.36 -5.29
CA ALA A 156 -0.89 -10.55 -6.47
C ALA A 156 -2.15 -10.23 -7.31
N TYR A 157 -3.04 -11.21 -7.49
CA TYR A 157 -4.31 -11.01 -8.19
C TYR A 157 -5.20 -9.97 -7.49
N TRP A 158 -5.36 -10.08 -6.17
CA TRP A 158 -6.14 -9.11 -5.40
C TRP A 158 -5.53 -7.69 -5.49
N LEU A 159 -4.21 -7.54 -5.30
CA LEU A 159 -3.52 -6.25 -5.37
C LEU A 159 -3.71 -5.52 -6.70
N THR A 160 -3.91 -6.28 -7.78
CA THR A 160 -4.17 -5.72 -9.11
C THR A 160 -5.44 -4.87 -9.13
N TRP A 161 -6.47 -5.25 -8.38
CA TRP A 161 -7.72 -4.50 -8.30
C TRP A 161 -7.54 -3.11 -7.67
N THR A 162 -6.72 -2.99 -6.63
CA THR A 162 -6.39 -1.71 -6.01
C THR A 162 -5.72 -0.77 -7.02
N ARG A 163 -4.84 -1.30 -7.88
CA ARG A 163 -4.17 -0.53 -8.94
C ARG A 163 -5.12 -0.12 -10.06
N ILE A 164 -6.01 -1.02 -10.46
CA ILE A 164 -7.07 -0.70 -11.43
C ILE A 164 -7.93 0.46 -10.91
N GLY A 165 -8.25 0.48 -9.60
CA GLY A 165 -9.00 1.59 -9.00
C GLY A 165 -8.31 2.93 -9.13
N GLN A 166 -7.00 2.97 -8.89
CA GLN A 166 -6.18 4.18 -9.04
C GLN A 166 -6.16 4.67 -10.50
N ILE A 167 -5.88 3.77 -11.44
CA ILE A 167 -5.79 4.09 -12.87
C ILE A 167 -7.15 4.53 -13.42
N LEU A 168 -8.22 3.81 -13.11
CA LEU A 168 -9.58 4.14 -13.55
C LEU A 168 -10.02 5.50 -13.00
N GLY A 169 -9.78 5.77 -11.71
CA GLY A 169 -10.11 7.05 -11.11
C GLY A 169 -9.34 8.21 -11.75
N GLY A 170 -8.06 8.00 -12.09
CA GLY A 170 -7.27 8.95 -12.88
C GLY A 170 -7.86 9.18 -14.29
N ALA A 171 -8.28 8.11 -14.97
CA ALA A 171 -8.88 8.19 -16.30
C ALA A 171 -10.24 8.92 -16.30
N ILE A 172 -11.12 8.62 -15.35
CA ILE A 172 -12.41 9.31 -15.15
C ILE A 172 -12.16 10.81 -14.97
N ASN A 173 -11.20 11.17 -14.11
CA ASN A 173 -10.91 12.56 -13.86
C ASN A 173 -10.33 13.28 -15.07
N LEU A 174 -9.42 12.64 -15.83
CA LEU A 174 -8.89 13.18 -17.07
C LEU A 174 -10.00 13.43 -18.09
N GLY A 175 -10.88 12.44 -18.31
CA GLY A 175 -12.00 12.58 -19.23
C GLY A 175 -12.96 13.72 -18.86
N LEU A 176 -13.24 13.90 -17.56
CA LEU A 176 -14.17 14.94 -17.08
C LEU A 176 -13.54 16.34 -16.94
N ASN A 177 -12.23 16.48 -17.05
CA ASN A 177 -11.54 17.76 -16.86
C ASN A 177 -10.60 18.15 -17.99
N ALA A 178 -10.55 17.42 -19.10
CA ALA A 178 -9.64 17.67 -20.21
C ALA A 178 -9.75 19.10 -20.78
N ASP A 179 -10.94 19.71 -20.74
CA ASP A 179 -11.19 21.05 -21.26
C ASP A 179 -10.87 22.18 -20.26
N ARG A 180 -10.49 21.86 -19.02
CA ARG A 180 -10.24 22.85 -17.94
C ARG A 180 -8.76 23.22 -17.84
N ASN A 181 -8.36 24.25 -18.60
CA ASN A 181 -6.97 24.71 -18.70
C ASN A 181 -6.51 25.72 -17.64
N GLN A 182 -7.34 26.02 -16.63
CA GLN A 182 -7.00 26.98 -15.57
C GLN A 182 -6.74 26.27 -14.24
N ALA A 183 -6.14 26.97 -13.28
CA ALA A 183 -6.15 26.55 -11.88
C ALA A 183 -7.56 26.56 -11.30
N GLY A 184 -7.78 25.77 -10.26
CA GLY A 184 -9.07 25.67 -9.61
C GLY A 184 -9.32 24.27 -9.10
N LYS A 185 -10.59 23.87 -9.10
CA LYS A 185 -11.04 22.58 -8.57
C LYS A 185 -11.52 21.67 -9.69
N VAL A 186 -11.36 20.36 -9.51
CA VAL A 186 -11.89 19.36 -10.45
C VAL A 186 -13.42 19.44 -10.53
N SER A 187 -13.99 18.91 -11.61
CA SER A 187 -15.45 18.80 -11.76
C SER A 187 -16.06 18.05 -10.59
N TYR A 188 -17.13 18.61 -10.00
CA TYR A 188 -17.83 17.97 -8.89
C TYR A 188 -18.44 16.60 -9.28
N THR A 189 -18.66 16.38 -10.58
CA THR A 189 -19.11 15.09 -11.14
C THR A 189 -18.15 13.95 -10.82
N VAL A 190 -16.84 14.23 -10.71
CA VAL A 190 -15.83 13.23 -10.32
C VAL A 190 -16.17 12.63 -8.96
N TYR A 191 -16.52 13.48 -7.98
CA TYR A 191 -16.89 13.01 -6.65
C TYR A 191 -18.21 12.23 -6.64
N ILE A 192 -19.20 12.62 -7.46
CA ILE A 192 -20.46 11.87 -7.57
C ILE A 192 -20.18 10.43 -8.05
N VAL A 193 -19.33 10.27 -9.07
CA VAL A 193 -18.93 8.95 -9.57
C VAL A 193 -18.20 8.16 -8.47
N PHE A 194 -17.26 8.78 -7.76
CA PHE A 194 -16.52 8.11 -6.69
C PHE A 194 -17.40 7.71 -5.50
N ILE A 195 -18.34 8.55 -5.09
CA ILE A 195 -19.32 8.22 -4.05
C ILE A 195 -20.14 7.00 -4.46
N ALA A 196 -20.69 6.99 -5.69
CA ALA A 196 -21.49 5.87 -6.19
C ALA A 196 -20.69 4.54 -6.19
N LEU A 197 -19.45 4.58 -6.69
CA LEU A 197 -18.57 3.41 -6.73
C LEU A 197 -18.16 2.95 -5.32
N GLN A 198 -17.80 3.87 -4.43
CA GLN A 198 -17.44 3.55 -3.03
C GLN A 198 -18.61 2.94 -2.27
N SER A 199 -19.82 3.49 -2.41
CA SER A 199 -21.03 2.94 -1.80
C SER A 199 -21.34 1.53 -2.32
N SER A 200 -21.08 1.26 -3.60
CA SER A 200 -21.22 -0.10 -4.15
C SER A 200 -20.22 -1.09 -3.52
N GLY A 201 -19.01 -0.65 -3.19
CA GLY A 201 -18.00 -1.46 -2.51
C GLY A 201 -18.48 -2.00 -1.15
N THR A 202 -19.26 -1.19 -0.41
CA THR A 202 -19.87 -1.63 0.85
C THR A 202 -20.89 -2.75 0.65
N LEU A 203 -21.68 -2.70 -0.42
CA LEU A 203 -22.60 -3.78 -0.76
C LEU A 203 -21.85 -5.04 -1.21
N VAL A 204 -20.76 -4.87 -1.96
CA VAL A 204 -19.90 -5.98 -2.41
C VAL A 204 -19.26 -6.69 -1.22
N ALA A 205 -18.88 -5.99 -0.16
CA ALA A 205 -18.32 -6.59 1.05
C ALA A 205 -19.26 -7.63 1.71
N LEU A 206 -20.59 -7.47 1.56
CA LEU A 206 -21.58 -8.43 2.07
C LEU A 206 -21.56 -9.78 1.32
N LEU A 207 -20.99 -9.82 0.12
CA LEU A 207 -20.86 -11.03 -0.70
C LEU A 207 -19.67 -11.91 -0.28
N LEU A 208 -18.83 -11.44 0.65
CA LEU A 208 -17.70 -12.21 1.16
C LEU A 208 -18.20 -13.39 1.99
N ASN A 209 -17.69 -14.59 1.70
CA ASN A 209 -18.04 -15.76 2.49
C ASN A 209 -17.40 -15.67 3.87
N ARG A 210 -18.12 -16.17 4.88
CA ARG A 210 -17.53 -16.43 6.20
C ARG A 210 -16.42 -17.49 6.05
N PRO A 211 -15.36 -17.44 6.86
CA PRO A 211 -14.25 -18.40 6.83
C PRO A 211 -14.70 -19.86 6.80
N SER A 212 -15.67 -20.22 7.63
CA SER A 212 -16.23 -21.58 7.72
C SER A 212 -16.96 -22.06 6.47
N LYS A 213 -17.32 -21.16 5.54
CA LYS A 213 -17.98 -21.47 4.28
C LYS A 213 -17.02 -21.50 3.08
N VAL A 214 -15.79 -21.04 3.26
CA VAL A 214 -14.78 -21.03 2.19
C VAL A 214 -14.30 -22.47 1.96
N GLN A 215 -14.20 -22.84 0.69
CA GLN A 215 -13.73 -24.15 0.26
C GLN A 215 -12.40 -23.99 -0.48
N ARG A 216 -11.34 -24.57 0.07
CA ARG A 216 -10.03 -24.70 -0.58
C ARG A 216 -9.99 -25.94 -1.46
N ARG A 217 -9.17 -25.90 -2.51
CA ARG A 217 -8.98 -27.04 -3.44
C ARG A 217 -8.27 -28.21 -2.77
N ASP A 218 -7.44 -27.92 -1.76
CA ASP A 218 -6.78 -28.92 -0.92
C ASP A 218 -7.72 -29.56 0.12
N GLY A 219 -8.99 -29.14 0.20
CA GLY A 219 -9.96 -29.68 1.17
C GLY A 219 -9.76 -29.21 2.61
N THR A 220 -8.72 -28.43 2.90
CA THR A 220 -8.44 -27.94 4.25
C THR A 220 -9.39 -26.79 4.63
N PRO A 221 -9.87 -26.72 5.88
CA PRO A 221 -10.71 -25.62 6.33
C PRO A 221 -9.88 -24.34 6.52
N VAL A 222 -10.50 -23.18 6.27
CA VAL A 222 -9.90 -21.88 6.58
C VAL A 222 -9.92 -21.66 8.10
N GLN A 223 -8.73 -21.56 8.69
CA GLN A 223 -8.56 -21.22 10.10
C GLN A 223 -8.08 -19.77 10.20
N LEU A 224 -8.88 -18.93 10.86
CA LEU A 224 -8.44 -17.61 11.31
C LEU A 224 -7.89 -17.76 12.72
N ILE A 225 -6.59 -17.52 12.89
CA ILE A 225 -5.96 -17.46 14.20
C ILE A 225 -6.29 -16.08 14.78
N ILE A 226 -7.15 -16.04 15.79
CA ILE A 226 -7.38 -14.84 16.60
C ILE A 226 -6.54 -15.03 17.86
N TYR A 227 -5.57 -14.16 18.11
CA TYR A 227 -4.76 -14.25 19.33
C TYR A 227 -5.61 -13.88 20.55
N ASP A 228 -5.62 -14.75 21.56
CA ASP A 228 -6.46 -14.61 22.75
C ASP A 228 -6.04 -13.46 23.69
N ASN A 229 -4.80 -12.96 23.58
CA ASN A 229 -4.27 -11.90 24.45
C ASN A 229 -3.66 -10.72 23.65
N PRO A 230 -4.46 -9.67 23.36
CA PRO A 230 -4.00 -8.47 22.65
C PRO A 230 -2.79 -7.78 23.30
N TRP A 231 -2.69 -7.82 24.63
CA TRP A 231 -1.56 -7.20 25.36
C TRP A 231 -0.24 -7.92 25.14
N GLN A 232 -0.26 -9.24 25.00
CA GLN A 232 0.94 -10.01 24.65
C GLN A 232 1.38 -9.72 23.22
N GLU A 233 0.44 -9.58 22.30
CA GLU A 233 0.72 -9.20 20.92
C GLU A 233 1.33 -7.79 20.84
N ILE A 234 0.81 -6.82 21.60
CA ILE A 234 1.38 -5.48 21.73
C ILE A 234 2.81 -5.55 22.25
N LYS A 235 3.03 -6.22 23.39
CA LYS A 235 4.36 -6.31 23.99
C LYS A 235 5.38 -6.93 23.03
N THR A 236 4.97 -7.96 22.30
CA THR A 236 5.82 -8.66 21.33
C THR A 236 6.09 -7.78 20.11
N THR A 237 5.08 -7.08 19.60
CA THR A 237 5.18 -6.13 18.48
C THR A 237 6.08 -4.95 18.81
N THR A 238 5.94 -4.37 20.01
CA THR A 238 6.84 -3.31 20.51
C THR A 238 8.27 -3.80 20.64
N LYS A 239 8.48 -5.02 21.16
CA LYS A 239 9.82 -5.63 21.21
C LYS A 239 10.43 -5.79 19.81
N THR A 240 9.63 -6.24 18.83
CA THR A 240 10.08 -6.37 17.43
C THR A 240 10.38 -5.00 16.80
N PHE A 241 9.57 -3.98 17.06
CA PHE A 241 9.81 -2.61 16.60
C PHE A 241 11.16 -2.06 17.10
N LEU A 242 11.49 -2.34 18.36
CA LEU A 242 12.75 -1.90 19.00
C LEU A 242 13.98 -2.72 18.60
N THR A 243 13.85 -3.68 17.67
CA THR A 243 15.01 -4.41 17.16
C THR A 243 15.91 -3.49 16.34
N LYS A 244 17.23 -3.67 16.47
CA LYS A 244 18.23 -2.87 15.75
C LYS A 244 17.99 -2.86 14.24
N LYS A 245 17.68 -4.02 13.64
CA LYS A 245 17.40 -4.14 12.19
C LYS A 245 16.20 -3.29 11.77
N PHE A 246 15.10 -3.32 12.54
CA PHE A 246 13.90 -2.55 12.22
C PHE A 246 14.12 -1.04 12.44
N LEU A 247 14.71 -0.64 13.57
CA LEU A 247 14.99 0.78 13.87
C LEU A 247 15.86 1.45 12.80
N LEU A 248 16.84 0.73 12.23
CA LEU A 248 17.68 1.24 11.15
C LEU A 248 16.93 1.49 9.84
N ILE A 249 15.83 0.79 9.58
CA ILE A 249 15.02 0.98 8.37
C ILE A 249 13.83 1.94 8.57
N VAL A 250 13.54 2.40 9.79
CA VAL A 250 12.44 3.35 10.05
C VAL A 250 12.59 4.64 9.24
N LEU A 251 13.81 5.15 9.09
CA LEU A 251 14.07 6.35 8.28
C LEU A 251 13.96 6.08 6.79
N TRP A 252 14.30 4.87 6.33
CA TRP A 252 14.08 4.44 4.95
C TRP A 252 12.59 4.41 4.61
N ILE A 253 11.78 3.78 5.48
CA ILE A 253 10.33 3.74 5.35
C ILE A 253 9.81 5.19 5.35
N GLY A 254 10.29 6.00 6.29
CA GLY A 254 9.89 7.39 6.46
C GLY A 254 10.10 8.25 5.23
N GLN A 255 11.32 8.31 4.67
CA GLN A 255 11.56 9.14 3.46
C GLN A 255 10.71 8.68 2.27
N GLY A 256 10.49 7.36 2.17
CA GLY A 256 9.66 6.77 1.13
C GLY A 256 8.24 7.29 1.23
N VAL A 257 7.55 7.07 2.35
CA VAL A 257 6.13 7.43 2.44
C VAL A 257 5.86 8.89 2.79
N TYR A 258 6.82 9.61 3.38
CA TYR A 258 6.71 11.06 3.58
C TYR A 258 6.60 11.79 2.24
N SER A 259 7.22 11.25 1.18
CA SER A 259 7.15 11.84 -0.16
C SER A 259 5.74 12.01 -0.71
N GLU A 260 4.79 11.18 -0.28
CA GLU A 260 3.45 11.11 -0.84
C GLU A 260 2.71 12.45 -0.80
N ALA A 261 2.60 13.03 0.40
CA ALA A 261 1.94 14.33 0.55
C ALA A 261 2.69 15.43 -0.21
N VAL A 262 4.02 15.33 -0.32
CA VAL A 262 4.87 16.33 -0.98
C VAL A 262 4.58 16.39 -2.48
N PHE A 263 4.63 15.27 -3.20
CA PHE A 263 4.41 15.29 -4.65
C PHE A 263 2.94 15.53 -5.01
N PHE A 264 1.97 15.09 -4.20
CA PHE A 264 0.56 15.43 -4.44
C PHE A 264 0.25 16.91 -4.13
N THR A 265 0.87 17.48 -3.11
CA THR A 265 0.75 18.92 -2.81
C THR A 265 1.44 19.75 -3.90
N TYR A 266 2.60 19.33 -4.39
CA TYR A 266 3.26 19.94 -5.55
C TYR A 266 2.35 19.93 -6.78
N ASN A 267 1.71 18.79 -7.07
CA ASN A 267 0.73 18.70 -8.15
C ASN A 267 -0.43 19.69 -7.97
N ALA A 268 -0.96 19.81 -6.75
CA ALA A 268 -2.07 20.72 -6.43
C ALA A 268 -1.72 22.21 -6.60
N LEU A 269 -0.51 22.61 -6.24
CA LEU A 269 -0.10 24.02 -6.18
C LEU A 269 0.31 24.59 -7.54
N TRP A 270 0.99 23.80 -8.38
CA TRP A 270 1.74 24.33 -9.51
C TRP A 270 1.17 23.96 -10.89
N PHE A 271 0.01 23.28 -10.95
CA PHE A 271 -0.56 22.80 -12.22
C PHE A 271 -2.04 23.18 -12.40
N SER A 272 -2.44 23.33 -13.67
CA SER A 272 -3.85 23.48 -14.06
C SER A 272 -4.66 22.22 -13.75
N VAL A 273 -6.01 22.33 -13.72
CA VAL A 273 -6.88 21.18 -13.41
C VAL A 273 -6.66 20.01 -14.38
N ARG A 274 -6.55 20.28 -15.68
CA ARG A 274 -6.31 19.24 -16.69
C ARG A 274 -4.89 18.66 -16.61
N ALA A 275 -3.88 19.46 -16.31
CA ALA A 275 -2.52 18.99 -16.09
C ALA A 275 -2.43 18.05 -14.89
N ARG A 276 -3.09 18.39 -13.77
CA ARG A 276 -3.18 17.49 -12.59
C ARG A 276 -3.84 16.17 -12.94
N ALA A 277 -4.92 16.21 -13.72
CA ALA A 277 -5.65 15.03 -14.17
C ALA A 277 -4.78 14.09 -15.01
N LEU A 278 -4.00 14.65 -15.94
CA LEU A 278 -3.02 13.91 -16.72
C LEU A 278 -1.94 13.30 -15.81
N GLY A 279 -1.48 14.07 -14.82
CA GLY A 279 -0.53 13.63 -13.81
C GLY A 279 -1.02 12.39 -13.06
N SER A 280 -2.23 12.43 -12.52
CA SER A 280 -2.85 11.31 -11.80
C SER A 280 -2.90 10.03 -12.63
N PHE A 281 -3.26 10.14 -13.91
CA PHE A 281 -3.36 8.98 -14.80
C PHE A 281 -1.98 8.43 -15.19
N LEU A 282 -1.10 9.29 -15.70
CA LEU A 282 0.20 8.84 -16.23
C LEU A 282 1.14 8.38 -15.12
N SER A 283 1.17 9.07 -13.98
CA SER A 283 2.02 8.68 -12.85
C SER A 283 1.68 7.30 -12.31
N GLY A 284 0.39 6.92 -12.27
CA GLY A 284 -0.05 5.58 -11.90
C GLY A 284 0.48 4.50 -12.86
N ILE A 285 0.42 4.75 -14.17
CA ILE A 285 0.92 3.80 -15.19
C ILE A 285 2.44 3.61 -15.07
N VAL A 286 3.18 4.71 -15.02
CA VAL A 286 4.66 4.66 -14.94
C VAL A 286 5.09 4.00 -13.62
N ALA A 287 4.44 4.32 -12.50
CA ALA A 287 4.71 3.69 -11.21
C ALA A 287 4.50 2.17 -11.25
N VAL A 288 3.41 1.68 -11.87
CA VAL A 288 3.17 0.24 -12.04
C VAL A 288 4.28 -0.40 -12.87
N ILE A 289 4.69 0.22 -13.99
CA ILE A 289 5.78 -0.31 -14.83
C ILE A 289 7.08 -0.40 -14.03
N CYS A 290 7.51 0.70 -13.38
CA CYS A 290 8.72 0.74 -12.57
C CYS A 290 8.69 -0.29 -11.43
N GLY A 291 7.55 -0.43 -10.75
CA GLY A 291 7.38 -1.40 -9.67
C GLY A 291 7.53 -2.85 -10.13
N ASN A 292 6.98 -3.19 -11.31
CA ASN A 292 7.12 -4.52 -11.89
C ASN A 292 8.56 -4.78 -12.37
N LEU A 293 9.23 -3.80 -12.98
CA LEU A 293 10.63 -3.92 -13.37
C LEU A 293 11.55 -4.19 -12.17
N LEU A 294 11.32 -3.50 -11.05
CA LEU A 294 12.05 -3.76 -9.81
C LEU A 294 11.73 -5.15 -9.24
N GLY A 295 10.46 -5.56 -9.25
CA GLY A 295 10.07 -6.91 -8.82
C GLY A 295 10.79 -7.99 -9.63
N LEU A 296 10.74 -7.88 -10.96
CA LEU A 296 11.44 -8.78 -11.88
C LEU A 296 12.95 -8.83 -11.61
N TRP A 297 13.59 -7.70 -11.28
CA TRP A 297 15.01 -7.65 -10.91
C TRP A 297 15.31 -8.34 -9.58
N LEU A 298 14.48 -8.11 -8.56
CA LEU A 298 14.67 -8.70 -7.23
C LEU A 298 14.40 -10.20 -7.23
N ASP A 299 13.50 -10.67 -8.08
CA ASP A 299 13.15 -12.08 -8.23
C ASP A 299 14.11 -12.85 -9.16
N GLN A 300 15.18 -12.21 -9.68
CA GLN A 300 16.18 -12.91 -10.48
C GLN A 300 17.09 -13.80 -9.62
N HIS A 301 16.89 -15.11 -9.72
CA HIS A 301 17.69 -16.12 -9.00
C HIS A 301 19.06 -16.40 -9.64
N GLN A 302 19.32 -15.91 -10.87
CA GLN A 302 20.62 -16.05 -11.55
C GLN A 302 21.69 -15.11 -10.97
N ILE A 303 21.27 -14.07 -10.24
CA ILE A 303 22.15 -13.06 -9.66
C ILE A 303 22.12 -13.22 -8.14
N SER A 304 23.28 -13.23 -7.50
CA SER A 304 23.36 -13.38 -6.04
C SER A 304 22.56 -12.31 -5.30
N LEU A 305 21.92 -12.70 -4.19
CA LEU A 305 21.12 -11.82 -3.32
C LEU A 305 21.87 -10.54 -2.93
N ARG A 306 23.15 -10.70 -2.60
CA ARG A 306 24.07 -9.60 -2.30
C ARG A 306 24.13 -8.56 -3.42
N THR A 307 24.26 -9.01 -4.67
CA THR A 307 24.43 -8.13 -5.83
C THR A 307 23.11 -7.46 -6.22
N ARG A 308 22.01 -8.23 -6.30
CA ARG A 308 20.70 -7.70 -6.69
C ARG A 308 20.19 -6.65 -5.69
N SER A 309 20.28 -6.92 -4.39
CA SER A 309 19.82 -6.01 -3.33
C SER A 309 20.60 -4.70 -3.29
N ARG A 310 21.94 -4.78 -3.39
CA ARG A 310 22.81 -3.58 -3.33
C ARG A 310 22.70 -2.72 -4.58
N ARG A 311 22.59 -3.34 -5.76
CA ARG A 311 22.36 -2.61 -7.02
C ARG A 311 20.99 -1.92 -7.00
N ALA A 312 19.94 -2.62 -6.57
CA ALA A 312 18.61 -2.04 -6.42
C ALA A 312 18.65 -0.82 -5.48
N PHE A 313 19.26 -0.96 -4.30
CA PHE A 313 19.43 0.14 -3.35
C PHE A 313 20.19 1.33 -3.97
N ALA A 314 21.33 1.09 -4.61
CA ALA A 314 22.12 2.15 -5.23
C ALA A 314 21.33 2.89 -6.31
N VAL A 315 20.65 2.17 -7.20
CA VAL A 315 19.82 2.76 -8.27
C VAL A 315 18.68 3.59 -7.68
N ILE A 316 17.94 3.04 -6.72
CA ILE A 316 16.81 3.73 -6.08
C ILE A 316 17.30 5.03 -5.42
N MET A 317 18.36 4.96 -4.61
CA MET A 317 18.84 6.13 -3.89
C MET A 317 19.43 7.19 -4.80
N THR A 318 20.20 6.81 -5.83
CA THR A 318 20.75 7.77 -6.79
C THR A 318 19.64 8.46 -7.58
N LEU A 319 18.67 7.72 -8.10
CA LEU A 319 17.55 8.29 -8.85
C LEU A 319 16.70 9.22 -7.97
N GLN A 320 16.34 8.78 -6.77
CA GLN A 320 15.60 9.63 -5.83
C GLN A 320 16.35 10.89 -5.46
N GLY A 321 17.66 10.80 -5.17
CA GLY A 321 18.48 11.97 -4.86
C GLY A 321 18.46 12.98 -6.01
N ALA A 322 18.57 12.51 -7.25
CA ALA A 322 18.48 13.36 -8.45
C ALA A 322 17.10 14.02 -8.58
N TRP A 323 16.02 13.28 -8.37
CA TRP A 323 14.65 13.80 -8.46
C TRP A 323 14.32 14.79 -7.33
N TRP A 324 14.79 14.54 -6.11
CA TRP A 324 14.62 15.48 -4.99
C TRP A 324 15.42 16.76 -5.20
N LEU A 325 16.64 16.66 -5.72
CA LEU A 325 17.42 17.83 -6.10
C LEU A 325 16.71 18.63 -7.20
N TRP A 326 16.22 17.97 -8.24
CA TRP A 326 15.45 18.60 -9.31
C TRP A 326 14.19 19.30 -8.78
N LEU A 327 13.39 18.62 -7.96
CA LEU A 327 12.20 19.21 -7.36
C LEU A 327 12.56 20.42 -6.49
N THR A 328 13.58 20.29 -5.65
CA THR A 328 14.09 21.35 -4.76
C THR A 328 14.44 22.61 -5.56
N ILE A 329 15.14 22.46 -6.68
CA ILE A 329 15.47 23.58 -7.58
C ILE A 329 14.20 24.22 -8.13
N ASN A 330 13.27 23.40 -8.64
CA ASN A 330 11.99 23.88 -9.19
C ASN A 330 11.18 24.66 -8.15
N VAL A 331 10.91 24.10 -6.97
CA VAL A 331 10.07 24.77 -5.95
C VAL A 331 10.71 26.03 -5.38
N THR A 332 12.05 26.08 -5.36
CA THR A 332 12.79 27.28 -4.93
C THR A 332 12.58 28.44 -5.91
N GLU A 333 12.55 28.14 -7.22
CA GLU A 333 12.21 29.09 -8.28
C GLU A 333 10.74 29.49 -8.20
N TYR A 334 9.84 28.51 -8.09
CA TYR A 334 8.39 28.70 -8.10
C TYR A 334 7.90 29.51 -6.90
N ARG A 335 8.59 29.44 -5.76
CA ARG A 335 8.31 30.32 -4.62
C ARG A 335 8.35 31.80 -5.00
N ARG A 336 9.21 32.18 -5.94
CA ARG A 336 9.37 33.57 -6.41
C ARG A 336 8.46 33.89 -7.59
N THR A 337 8.36 32.98 -8.55
CA THR A 337 7.64 33.23 -9.82
C THR A 337 6.16 32.89 -9.77
N GLN A 338 5.73 32.09 -8.78
CA GLN A 338 4.36 31.62 -8.58
C GLN A 338 3.66 31.12 -9.88
N PRO A 339 4.28 30.20 -10.65
CA PRO A 339 3.74 29.77 -11.92
C PRO A 339 2.59 28.78 -11.75
N ILE A 340 1.71 28.70 -12.75
CA ILE A 340 0.71 27.64 -12.86
C ILE A 340 0.89 27.03 -14.24
N PHE A 341 1.37 25.79 -14.29
CA PHE A 341 1.66 25.11 -15.55
C PHE A 341 0.45 24.36 -16.09
N ASP A 342 0.08 24.68 -17.32
CA ASP A 342 -0.75 23.85 -18.16
C ASP A 342 0.10 22.95 -19.08
N TRP A 343 -0.46 21.85 -19.60
CA TRP A 343 0.28 20.93 -20.48
C TRP A 343 0.70 21.57 -21.83
N THR A 344 0.14 22.71 -22.20
CA THR A 344 0.55 23.47 -23.39
C THR A 344 1.68 24.46 -23.11
N ASP A 345 2.01 24.70 -21.85
CA ASP A 345 2.89 25.79 -21.48
C ASP A 345 4.38 25.42 -21.65
N PRO A 346 5.22 26.38 -22.08
CA PRO A 346 6.67 26.22 -22.04
C PRO A 346 7.14 25.89 -20.62
N GLY A 347 7.96 24.85 -20.50
CA GLY A 347 8.47 24.39 -19.19
C GLY A 347 7.58 23.37 -18.47
N PHE A 348 6.39 23.04 -19.00
CA PHE A 348 5.55 21.97 -18.44
C PHE A 348 6.32 20.66 -18.26
N GLY A 349 7.08 20.22 -19.27
CA GLY A 349 7.87 18.98 -19.17
C GLY A 349 8.87 18.98 -18.02
N ARG A 350 9.47 20.14 -17.69
CA ARG A 350 10.40 20.30 -16.57
C ARG A 350 9.69 20.15 -15.21
N ALA A 351 8.49 20.71 -15.09
CA ALA A 351 7.69 20.63 -13.86
C ALA A 351 7.03 19.25 -13.71
N PHE A 352 6.44 18.75 -14.79
CA PHE A 352 5.62 17.55 -14.80
C PHE A 352 6.45 16.27 -14.73
N GLY A 353 7.61 16.24 -15.41
CA GLY A 353 8.48 15.07 -15.44
C GLY A 353 8.93 14.65 -14.04
N VAL A 354 9.36 15.60 -13.21
CA VAL A 354 9.79 15.30 -11.84
C VAL A 354 8.65 14.76 -10.98
N PHE A 355 7.41 15.24 -11.16
CA PHE A 355 6.25 14.70 -10.46
C PHE A 355 6.03 13.21 -10.79
N VAL A 356 5.98 12.85 -12.07
CA VAL A 356 5.77 11.45 -12.51
C VAL A 356 6.88 10.53 -11.98
N LEU A 357 8.12 11.00 -12.03
CA LEU A 357 9.28 10.25 -11.55
C LEU A 357 9.28 10.07 -10.03
N LEU A 358 8.84 11.08 -9.27
CA LEU A 358 8.71 10.97 -7.81
C LEU A 358 7.63 9.96 -7.39
N VAL A 359 6.47 9.92 -8.06
CA VAL A 359 5.45 8.88 -7.81
C VAL A 359 6.02 7.49 -8.11
N SER A 360 6.81 7.38 -9.18
CA SER A 360 7.51 6.13 -9.52
C SER A 360 8.56 5.77 -8.46
N GLY A 361 9.28 6.75 -7.93
CA GLY A 361 10.22 6.59 -6.82
C GLY A 361 9.58 6.12 -5.53
N PHE A 362 8.39 6.66 -5.20
CA PHE A 362 7.58 6.16 -4.10
C PHE A 362 7.24 4.68 -4.30
N GLN A 363 6.81 4.28 -5.50
CA GLN A 363 6.46 2.90 -5.79
C GLN A 363 7.67 1.94 -5.70
N LEU A 364 8.84 2.38 -6.15
CA LEU A 364 10.10 1.63 -6.02
C LEU A 364 10.48 1.43 -4.54
N ASN A 365 10.39 2.49 -3.74
CA ASN A 365 10.68 2.42 -2.30
C ASN A 365 9.70 1.52 -1.56
N TYR A 366 8.42 1.63 -1.91
CA TYR A 366 7.37 0.81 -1.37
C TYR A 366 7.67 -0.67 -1.61
N ASN A 367 7.91 -1.09 -2.86
CA ASN A 367 8.25 -2.47 -3.19
C ASN A 367 9.55 -2.95 -2.51
N PHE A 368 10.60 -2.11 -2.51
CA PHE A 368 11.87 -2.47 -1.91
C PHE A 368 11.79 -2.59 -0.38
N SER A 369 10.89 -1.84 0.28
CA SER A 369 10.65 -1.96 1.72
C SER A 369 10.07 -3.33 2.08
N TYR A 370 9.09 -3.83 1.31
CA TYR A 370 8.60 -5.20 1.51
C TYR A 370 9.67 -6.26 1.28
N PHE A 371 10.52 -6.06 0.27
CA PHE A 371 11.67 -6.93 0.03
C PHE A 371 12.63 -6.93 1.22
N ILE A 372 13.02 -5.76 1.74
CA ILE A 372 13.85 -5.64 2.95
C ILE A 372 13.21 -6.39 4.13
N ILE A 373 11.91 -6.21 4.37
CA ILE A 373 11.18 -6.91 5.44
C ILE A 373 11.27 -8.42 5.27
N GLY A 374 11.09 -8.94 4.06
CA GLY A 374 11.21 -10.37 3.76
C GLY A 374 12.64 -10.90 3.97
N GLN A 375 13.67 -10.08 3.75
CA GLN A 375 15.06 -10.49 3.94
C GLN A 375 15.53 -10.41 5.41
N ILE A 376 14.98 -9.50 6.22
CA ILE A 376 15.37 -9.40 7.64
C ILE A 376 14.60 -10.37 8.55
N SER A 377 13.48 -10.93 8.06
CA SER A 377 12.64 -11.86 8.80
C SER A 377 13.25 -13.27 8.83
N SER A 378 13.29 -13.90 10.00
CA SER A 378 13.84 -15.25 10.17
C SER A 378 12.76 -16.35 10.21
N SER A 379 11.48 -15.96 10.26
CA SER A 379 10.36 -16.91 10.27
C SER A 379 9.11 -16.32 9.60
N PRO A 380 8.16 -17.16 9.12
CA PRO A 380 6.90 -16.69 8.57
C PRO A 380 6.09 -15.82 9.54
N GLN A 381 6.06 -16.18 10.82
CA GLN A 381 5.36 -15.43 11.86
C GLN A 381 6.02 -14.06 12.11
N GLU A 382 7.34 -14.00 12.08
CA GLU A 382 8.08 -12.74 12.18
C GLU A 382 7.86 -11.86 10.94
N THR A 383 7.79 -12.44 9.74
CA THR A 383 7.47 -11.73 8.50
C THR A 383 6.13 -11.01 8.59
N ILE A 384 5.08 -11.70 9.08
CA ILE A 384 3.75 -11.11 9.26
C ILE A 384 3.82 -9.93 10.24
N ARG A 385 4.53 -10.09 11.36
CA ARG A 385 4.67 -9.04 12.37
C ARG A 385 5.44 -7.84 11.83
N LEU A 386 6.55 -8.07 11.12
CA LEU A 386 7.35 -7.01 10.51
C LEU A 386 6.60 -6.29 9.39
N ALA A 387 5.79 -6.99 8.61
CA ALA A 387 4.91 -6.39 7.60
C ALA A 387 3.83 -5.50 8.25
N ALA A 388 3.26 -5.92 9.38
CA ALA A 388 2.33 -5.10 10.15
C ALA A 388 3.01 -3.85 10.73
N LEU A 389 4.24 -3.99 11.26
CA LEU A 389 5.05 -2.88 11.75
C LEU A 389 5.44 -1.91 10.63
N LEU A 390 5.79 -2.42 9.45
CA LEU A 390 6.04 -1.61 8.25
C LEU A 390 4.82 -0.74 7.98
N ARG A 391 3.63 -1.33 7.83
CA ARG A 391 2.39 -0.59 7.56
C ARG A 391 2.07 0.45 8.64
N GLY A 392 2.24 0.10 9.92
CA GLY A 392 2.02 1.04 11.02
C GLY A 392 2.99 2.22 10.99
N THR A 393 4.26 1.95 10.68
CA THR A 393 5.32 2.96 10.54
C THR A 393 5.07 3.86 9.33
N GLU A 394 4.65 3.29 8.19
CA GLU A 394 4.24 4.04 7.00
C GLU A 394 3.11 5.03 7.35
N SER A 395 2.08 4.53 8.03
CA SER A 395 0.92 5.34 8.43
C SER A 395 1.32 6.51 9.33
N ALA A 396 2.23 6.29 10.27
CA ALA A 396 2.73 7.33 11.17
C ALA A 396 3.49 8.42 10.40
N TRP A 397 4.36 8.03 9.47
CA TRP A 397 5.08 9.00 8.63
C TRP A 397 4.16 9.74 7.67
N GLN A 398 3.14 9.08 7.11
CA GLN A 398 2.13 9.74 6.27
C GLN A 398 1.32 10.76 7.08
N ALA A 399 0.92 10.43 8.32
CA ALA A 399 0.25 11.37 9.21
C ALA A 399 1.09 12.64 9.44
N VAL A 400 2.37 12.47 9.73
CA VAL A 400 3.32 13.59 9.89
C VAL A 400 3.48 14.36 8.59
N SER A 401 3.61 13.67 7.45
CA SER A 401 3.80 14.31 6.16
C SER A 401 2.60 15.15 5.73
N TYR A 402 1.39 14.59 5.76
CA TYR A 402 0.17 15.34 5.45
C TYR A 402 -0.07 16.46 6.47
N GLY A 403 0.19 16.23 7.76
CA GLY A 403 0.04 17.26 8.80
C GLY A 403 0.97 18.45 8.58
N LEU A 404 2.23 18.20 8.24
CA LEU A 404 3.20 19.26 7.91
C LEU A 404 2.84 19.96 6.60
N ASN A 405 2.43 19.23 5.56
CA ASN A 405 1.97 19.80 4.29
C ASN A 405 0.59 20.47 4.38
N ALA A 406 -0.09 20.46 5.53
CA ALA A 406 -1.23 21.33 5.79
C ALA A 406 -0.81 22.77 6.10
N VAL A 407 0.47 23.00 6.44
CA VAL A 407 1.03 24.34 6.69
C VAL A 407 1.51 24.96 5.37
N PRO A 408 1.04 26.15 4.96
CA PRO A 408 1.33 26.73 3.63
C PRO A 408 2.80 26.83 3.24
N VAL A 409 3.66 27.29 4.14
CA VAL A 409 5.10 27.43 3.86
C VAL A 409 5.78 26.08 3.65
N ILE A 410 5.34 25.06 4.39
CA ILE A 410 5.87 23.70 4.26
C ILE A 410 5.34 23.09 2.96
N ALA A 411 4.05 23.18 2.69
CA ALA A 411 3.44 22.72 1.44
C ALA A 411 4.13 23.28 0.19
N ALA A 412 4.46 24.57 0.19
CA ALA A 412 5.03 25.23 -0.99
C ALA A 412 6.50 24.88 -1.23
N VAL A 413 7.32 24.82 -0.17
CA VAL A 413 8.78 24.62 -0.29
C VAL A 413 9.40 23.75 0.80
N GLY A 414 8.89 23.80 2.04
CA GLY A 414 9.50 23.08 3.15
C GLY A 414 9.41 21.55 3.02
N GLY A 415 8.31 21.02 2.49
CA GLY A 415 8.08 19.58 2.30
C GLY A 415 9.15 18.94 1.42
N PRO A 416 9.43 19.47 0.21
CA PRO A 416 10.55 19.04 -0.62
C PRO A 416 11.91 19.08 0.10
N TYR A 417 12.21 20.15 0.83
CA TYR A 417 13.49 20.27 1.55
C TYR A 417 13.62 19.27 2.69
N ILE A 418 12.56 19.09 3.49
CA ILE A 418 12.51 18.11 4.57
C ILE A 418 12.70 16.71 3.99
N ASN A 419 12.00 16.37 2.91
CA ASN A 419 12.11 15.04 2.36
C ASN A 419 13.46 14.77 1.70
N PHE A 420 14.10 15.78 1.11
CA PHE A 420 15.47 15.65 0.62
C PHE A 420 16.46 15.41 1.77
N GLY A 421 16.26 16.10 2.91
CA GLY A 421 17.02 15.84 4.13
C GLY A 421 16.77 14.43 4.69
N LEU A 422 15.52 13.96 4.71
CA LEU A 422 15.16 12.60 5.13
C LEU A 422 15.78 11.53 4.23
N TRP A 423 15.78 11.74 2.91
CA TRP A 423 16.49 10.88 1.96
C TRP A 423 17.97 10.76 2.34
N GLY A 424 18.65 11.89 2.58
CA GLY A 424 20.06 11.90 2.99
C GLY A 424 20.29 11.20 4.33
N ALA A 425 19.44 11.45 5.32
CA ALA A 425 19.50 10.83 6.65
C ALA A 425 19.25 9.31 6.61
N SER A 426 18.45 8.82 5.65
CA SER A 426 18.14 7.40 5.50
C SER A 426 19.26 6.55 4.89
N LEU A 427 20.20 7.18 4.16
CA LEU A 427 21.26 6.48 3.41
C LEU A 427 22.09 5.56 4.30
N LEU A 428 22.67 6.12 5.37
CA LEU A 428 23.57 5.38 6.25
C LEU A 428 22.85 4.27 7.02
N PRO A 429 21.72 4.53 7.72
CA PRO A 429 21.00 3.48 8.44
C PRO A 429 20.51 2.35 7.52
N ALA A 430 19.97 2.67 6.34
CA ALA A 430 19.50 1.67 5.38
C ALA A 430 20.65 0.82 4.84
N TRP A 431 21.79 1.46 4.48
CA TRP A 431 22.96 0.75 4.00
C TRP A 431 23.52 -0.24 5.03
N LEU A 432 23.50 0.11 6.33
CA LEU A 432 23.95 -0.78 7.40
C LEU A 432 23.17 -2.09 7.46
N VAL A 433 21.91 -2.11 7.02
CA VAL A 433 21.09 -3.32 6.94
C VAL A 433 21.32 -4.04 5.61
N ILE A 434 21.30 -3.32 4.50
CA ILE A 434 21.36 -3.91 3.15
C ILE A 434 22.73 -4.52 2.84
N LYS A 435 23.81 -3.97 3.42
CA LYS A 435 25.16 -4.50 3.23
C LYS A 435 25.31 -5.92 3.82
N ASP A 436 24.49 -6.30 4.78
CA ASP A 436 24.57 -7.60 5.45
C ASP A 436 23.79 -8.69 4.68
N PHE A 437 22.98 -8.30 3.68
CA PHE A 437 22.24 -9.26 2.84
C PHE A 437 23.20 -10.12 1.99
N GLY A 438 23.05 -11.44 2.13
CA GLY A 438 23.90 -12.44 1.46
C GLY A 438 25.37 -12.39 1.87
N ALA A 439 25.70 -11.84 3.04
CA ALA A 439 27.06 -11.83 3.60
C ALA A 439 27.34 -13.05 4.49
N ASP A 440 26.35 -13.48 5.25
CA ASP A 440 26.29 -14.81 5.85
C ASP A 440 25.57 -15.72 4.85
N GLY A 441 25.99 -16.99 4.71
CA GLY A 441 25.36 -17.97 3.81
C GLY A 441 23.93 -18.31 4.27
N ASP A 442 23.02 -17.35 4.13
CA ASP A 442 21.69 -17.37 4.70
C ASP A 442 20.87 -18.48 4.04
N LYS A 443 20.35 -19.37 4.88
CA LYS A 443 19.68 -20.62 4.51
C LYS A 443 18.42 -20.43 3.66
N SER A 444 17.86 -19.22 3.61
CA SER A 444 16.62 -18.91 2.87
C SER A 444 16.77 -19.00 1.35
N ASP A 445 17.93 -18.63 0.80
CA ASP A 445 18.21 -18.82 -0.63
C ASP A 445 18.43 -20.32 -0.92
N LEU A 446 19.10 -21.07 -0.04
CA LEU A 446 19.31 -22.51 -0.23
C LEU A 446 18.01 -23.34 -0.16
N GLU A 447 17.08 -22.98 0.73
CA GLU A 447 15.76 -23.62 0.84
C GLU A 447 14.87 -23.29 -0.36
N SER A 448 14.85 -22.04 -0.83
CA SER A 448 14.09 -21.67 -2.03
C SER A 448 14.69 -22.27 -3.33
N HIS A 449 16.02 -22.35 -3.43
CA HIS A 449 16.68 -23.05 -4.53
C HIS A 449 16.40 -24.56 -4.50
N ALA A 450 16.38 -25.20 -3.32
CA ALA A 450 16.05 -26.61 -3.19
C ALA A 450 14.57 -26.90 -3.52
N GLU A 451 13.64 -26.03 -3.12
CA GLU A 451 12.22 -26.17 -3.45
C GLU A 451 11.95 -25.98 -4.95
N ILE A 452 12.54 -24.97 -5.59
CA ILE A 452 12.35 -24.70 -7.03
C ILE A 452 13.01 -25.80 -7.87
N GLN A 453 14.22 -26.23 -7.51
CA GLN A 453 14.93 -27.30 -8.21
C GLN A 453 14.23 -28.66 -8.03
N GLY A 454 13.60 -28.89 -6.87
CA GLY A 454 12.71 -30.02 -6.64
C GLY A 454 11.40 -29.96 -7.44
N GLU A 455 10.82 -28.76 -7.65
CA GLU A 455 9.64 -28.59 -8.49
C GLU A 455 9.91 -28.79 -9.99
N ASP A 456 11.07 -28.35 -10.50
CA ASP A 456 11.44 -28.56 -11.91
C ASP A 456 11.79 -30.03 -12.18
N LEU A 457 12.50 -30.71 -11.26
CA LEU A 457 12.74 -32.16 -11.35
C LEU A 457 11.45 -32.98 -11.31
N ARG A 458 10.46 -32.60 -10.48
CA ARG A 458 9.14 -33.26 -10.45
C ARG A 458 8.30 -33.01 -11.71
N LYS A 459 8.46 -31.87 -12.38
CA LYS A 459 7.80 -31.61 -13.67
C LYS A 459 8.39 -32.44 -14.79
N ASP A 460 9.71 -32.66 -14.79
CA ASP A 460 10.38 -33.51 -15.76
C ASP A 460 10.05 -35.01 -15.55
N GLU A 461 9.90 -35.46 -14.30
CA GLU A 461 9.47 -36.85 -14.02
C GLU A 461 7.98 -37.12 -14.29
N SER A 462 7.13 -36.09 -14.31
CA SER A 462 5.69 -36.23 -14.63
C SER A 462 5.34 -36.00 -16.09
N SER A 463 6.35 -35.69 -16.92
CA SER A 463 6.22 -35.48 -18.38
C SER A 463 6.94 -36.53 -19.23
N ASN A 464 7.57 -37.53 -18.60
CA ASN A 464 7.92 -38.83 -19.18
C ASN A 464 6.94 -39.90 -18.70
#